data_AF-A0A0F3RP93-F1
#
_entry.id   AF-A0A0F3RP93-F1
#
_cell.length_a   1.000
_cell.length_b   1.000
_cell.length_c   1.000
_cell.angle_alpha   90.00
_cell.angle_beta   90.00
_cell.angle_gamma   90.00
#
_symmetry.space_group_name_H-M   'P 1'
#
loop_
_entity.id
_entity.type
_entity.pdbx_description
1 polymer ?
#
loop_
_entity_poly.entity_id
_entity_poly.type
_entity_poly.pdbx_seq_one_letter_code
_entity_poly.pdbx_strand_id
1 'polypeptide(L)' 'MVLEYLREYRTYFHIGQNYGISESSAYKAVKLVEDTLVNTQTLLFEVVKL' A
#
# COMPACT_ATOMS: atom_id res chain seq x y z
N MET A 1 -0.78 -7.51 -1.31
CA MET A 1 -1.35 -6.24 -0.79
C MET A 1 -0.58 -5.02 -1.28
N VAL A 2 -1.26 -3.88 -1.50
CA VAL A 2 -0.94 -2.79 -2.47
C VAL A 2 -0.84 -3.25 -3.92
N LEU A 3 0.18 -4.04 -4.27
CA LEU A 3 0.38 -4.42 -5.67
C LEU A 3 -0.78 -5.26 -6.24
N GLU A 4 -1.40 -6.12 -5.44
CA GLU A 4 -2.61 -6.86 -5.83
C GLU A 4 -3.86 -5.98 -5.91
N TYR A 5 -3.94 -4.96 -5.05
CA TYR A 5 -5.01 -3.96 -5.10
C TYR A 5 -4.92 -3.16 -6.42
N LEU A 6 -3.71 -2.78 -6.82
CA LEU A 6 -3.45 -2.05 -8.07
C LEU A 6 -3.57 -2.92 -9.33
N ARG A 7 -3.17 -4.20 -9.27
CA ARG A 7 -3.20 -5.11 -10.44
C ARG A 7 -4.57 -5.72 -10.72
N GLU A 8 -5.36 -6.02 -9.68
CA GLU A 8 -6.63 -6.76 -9.82
C GLU A 8 -7.86 -5.99 -9.29
N TYR A 9 -7.72 -4.74 -8.82
CA TYR A 9 -8.82 -3.95 -8.26
C TYR A 9 -9.64 -4.69 -7.18
N ARG A 10 -9.01 -5.62 -6.43
CA ARG A 10 -9.70 -6.39 -5.38
C ARG A 10 -10.06 -5.51 -4.20
N THR A 11 -11.23 -5.73 -3.61
CA THR A 11 -11.64 -5.07 -2.36
C THR A 11 -10.75 -5.50 -1.19
N TYR A 12 -10.66 -4.65 -0.17
CA TYR A 12 -9.93 -4.96 1.07
C TYR A 12 -10.46 -6.22 1.76
N PHE A 13 -11.75 -6.51 1.63
CA PHE A 13 -12.35 -7.76 2.10
C PHE A 13 -11.77 -9.01 1.41
N HIS A 14 -11.70 -9.03 0.07
CA HIS A 14 -11.14 -10.17 -0.67
C HIS A 14 -9.66 -10.39 -0.35
N ILE A 15 -8.93 -9.29 -0.21
CA ILE A 15 -7.54 -9.30 0.21
C ILE A 15 -7.41 -9.84 1.63
N GLY A 16 -8.27 -9.39 2.55
CA GLY A 16 -8.31 -9.89 3.91
C GLY A 16 -8.54 -11.40 3.95
N GLN A 17 -9.49 -11.91 3.15
CA GLN A 17 -9.75 -13.34 3.04
C GLN A 17 -8.56 -14.13 2.49
N ASN A 18 -7.90 -13.65 1.43
CA ASN A 18 -6.73 -14.31 0.85
C ASN A 18 -5.58 -14.47 1.85
N TYR A 19 -5.35 -13.47 2.70
CA TYR A 19 -4.25 -13.43 3.66
C TYR A 19 -4.66 -13.84 5.08
N GLY A 20 -5.93 -14.20 5.31
CA GLY A 20 -6.45 -14.56 6.62
C GLY A 20 -6.44 -13.40 7.64
N ILE A 21 -6.50 -12.16 7.17
CA ILE A 21 -6.49 -10.95 8.01
C ILE A 21 -7.83 -10.21 7.94
N SER A 22 -8.11 -9.37 8.94
CA SER A 22 -9.29 -8.51 8.89
C SER A 22 -9.18 -7.48 7.76
N GLU A 23 -10.32 -7.08 7.21
CA GLU A 23 -10.39 -6.00 6.21
C GLU A 23 -9.70 -4.72 6.70
N SER A 24 -9.90 -4.37 7.98
CA SER A 24 -9.27 -3.20 8.59
C SER A 24 -7.74 -3.29 8.62
N SER A 25 -7.19 -4.49 8.83
CA SER A 25 -5.76 -4.76 8.78
C SER A 25 -5.22 -4.65 7.37
N ALA A 26 -5.96 -5.16 6.38
CA ALA A 26 -5.62 -5.05 4.97
C ALA A 26 -5.57 -3.58 4.52
N TYR A 27 -6.57 -2.77 4.91
CA TYR A 27 -6.59 -1.33 4.65
C TYR A 27 -5.39 -0.61 5.26
N LYS A 28 -5.10 -0.85 6.55
CA LYS A 28 -3.94 -0.24 7.23
C LYS A 28 -2.62 -0.60 6.57
N ALA A 29 -2.44 -1.86 6.19
CA ALA A 29 -1.23 -2.32 5.51
C ALA A 29 -1.06 -1.64 4.15
N VAL A 30 -2.16 -1.53 3.37
CA VAL A 30 -2.16 -0.83 2.08
C VAL A 30 -1.79 0.64 2.27
N LYS A 31 -2.45 1.32 3.21
CA LYS A 31 -2.23 2.73 3.48
C LYS A 31 -0.80 3.03 3.94
N LEU A 32 -0.24 2.19 4.81
CA LEU A 32 1.13 2.34 5.28
C LEU A 32 2.14 2.21 4.13
N VAL A 33 1.94 1.23 3.24
CA VAL A 33 2.84 1.05 2.09
C VAL A 33 2.69 2.21 1.09
N GLU A 34 1.48 2.67 0.81
CA GLU A 34 1.25 3.87 -0.02
C GLU A 34 1.92 5.11 0.56
N ASP A 35 1.76 5.36 1.87
CA ASP A 35 2.37 6.50 2.54
C ASP A 35 3.90 6.38 2.52
N THR A 36 4.47 5.18 2.68
CA THR A 36 5.93 4.98 2.53
C THR A 36 6.42 5.23 1.12
N LEU A 37 5.67 4.84 0.08
CA LEU A 37 6.01 5.06 -1.33
C LEU A 37 6.02 6.55 -1.69
N VAL A 38 4.97 7.27 -1.27
CA VAL A 38 4.90 8.73 -1.45
C VAL A 38 6.05 9.42 -0.73
N ASN A 39 6.34 9.01 0.51
CA ASN A 39 7.44 9.58 1.28
C ASN A 39 8.81 9.24 0.69
N THR A 40 9.02 8.03 0.14
CA THR A 40 10.30 7.71 -0.53
C THR A 40 10.45 8.48 -1.83
N GLN A 41 9.36 8.71 -2.58
CA GLN A 41 9.39 9.53 -3.79
C GLN A 41 9.74 10.99 -3.48
N THR A 42 9.16 11.56 -2.42
CA THR A 42 9.49 12.94 -1.99
C THR A 42 10.93 13.04 -1.48
N LEU A 43 11.40 12.07 -0.70
CA LEU A 43 12.80 12.02 -0.22
C LEU A 43 13.79 11.89 -1.39
N LEU A 44 13.51 11.06 -2.38
CA LEU A 44 14.36 10.93 -3.57
C LEU A 44 14.43 12.24 -4.36
N PHE A 45 13.33 12.98 -4.46
CA PHE A 45 13.29 14.25 -5.18
C PHE A 45 14.09 15.36 -4.48
N GLU A 46 14.07 15.39 -3.14
CA GLU A 46 14.85 16.34 -2.34
C GLU A 46 16.36 16.02 -2.37
N VAL A 47 16.74 14.74 -2.30
CA VAL A 47 18.15 14.32 -2.34
C VAL A 47 18.78 14.53 -3.72
N VAL A 48 18.03 14.34 -4.81
CA VAL A 48 18.55 14.53 -6.19
C VAL A 48 18.65 16.01 -6.59
N LYS A 49 18.01 16.93 -5.84
CA LYS A 49 18.12 18.38 -6.05
C LYS A 49 19.27 19.05 -5.29
N LEU A 50 20.01 18.31 -4.45
CA LEU A 50 21.22 18.74 -3.74
C LEU A 50 22.48 18.34 -4.51
#